data_AF-A0A2I0T4E4-F1
#
_entry.id   AF-A0A2I0T4E4-F1
#
_cell.length_a   1.000
_cell.length_b   1.000
_cell.length_c   1.000
_cell.angle_alpha   90.00
_cell.angle_beta   90.00
_cell.angle_gamma   90.00
#
_symmetry.space_group_name_H-M   'P 1'
#
loop_
_entity.id
_entity.type
_entity.pdbx_description
1 polymer ?
#
loop_
_entity_poly.entity_id
_entity_poly.type
_entity_poly.pdbx_seq_one_letter_code
_entity_poly.pdbx_strand_id
1 'polypeptide(L)'
;MNGILDSESPGIPHHPLFLAIKLYTNPWVSFVQYSDEAKSEFKLNTFDDKAQALGALQNIQYRGGNTRTGKALTFIKEKVLTWESGMRRGVPKVLVVVTDGRSQDEVRKAATVIQHSD
;
A
#
# COMPACT_ATOMS: atom_id res chain seq x y z
N MET A 1 -32.14 24.24 -30.48
CA MET A 1 -31.27 23.08 -30.23
C MET A 1 -30.10 23.59 -29.40
N ASN A 2 -30.17 23.45 -28.07
CA ASN A 2 -29.09 23.91 -27.19
C ASN A 2 -28.23 22.71 -26.84
N GLY A 3 -27.00 22.70 -27.37
CA GLY A 3 -25.98 21.70 -27.08
C GLY A 3 -25.49 21.85 -25.66
N ILE A 4 -25.61 20.77 -24.89
CA ILE A 4 -24.99 20.58 -23.59
C ILE A 4 -23.48 20.52 -23.84
N LEU A 5 -22.75 21.53 -23.39
CA LEU A 5 -21.32 21.43 -23.16
C LEU A 5 -21.17 20.69 -21.84
N ASP A 6 -21.01 19.37 -21.90
CA ASP A 6 -20.45 18.61 -20.79
C ASP A 6 -19.02 19.15 -20.60
N SER A 7 -18.86 20.00 -19.60
CA SER A 7 -17.55 20.43 -19.13
C SER A 7 -16.84 19.20 -18.58
N GLU A 8 -15.93 18.63 -19.36
CA GLU A 8 -14.90 17.77 -18.78
C GLU A 8 -14.19 18.60 -17.70
N SER A 9 -14.43 18.23 -16.45
CA SER A 9 -13.75 18.84 -15.31
C SER A 9 -12.26 18.58 -15.49
N PRO A 10 -11.38 19.60 -15.40
CA PRO A 10 -9.94 19.41 -15.54
C PRO A 10 -9.52 18.33 -14.55
N GLY A 11 -9.00 17.22 -15.08
CA GLY A 11 -8.69 16.02 -14.31
C GLY A 11 -7.87 16.39 -13.08
N ILE A 12 -8.45 16.16 -11.90
CA ILE A 12 -7.75 16.37 -10.63
C ILE A 12 -6.50 15.50 -10.68
N PRO A 13 -5.30 16.03 -10.40
CA PRO A 13 -4.11 15.19 -10.28
C PRO A 13 -4.37 14.17 -9.17
N HIS A 14 -4.58 12.91 -9.54
CA HIS A 14 -4.69 11.81 -8.58
C HIS A 14 -3.36 11.72 -7.83
N HIS A 15 -3.41 11.97 -6.52
CA HIS A 15 -2.22 11.94 -5.69
C HIS A 15 -1.80 10.47 -5.52
N PRO A 16 -0.50 10.21 -5.29
CA PRO A 16 -0.04 8.84 -5.24
C PRO A 16 -0.57 8.05 -4.04
N LEU A 17 -1.10 6.87 -4.32
CA LEU A 17 -1.53 5.87 -3.35
C LEU A 17 -0.31 5.11 -2.80
N PHE A 18 -0.16 5.05 -1.48
CA PHE A 18 0.97 4.39 -0.84
C PHE A 18 0.54 3.59 0.39
N LEU A 19 1.00 2.34 0.50
CA LEU A 19 0.78 1.52 1.68
C LEU A 19 2.13 1.17 2.30
N ALA A 20 2.40 1.68 3.50
CA ALA A 20 3.64 1.42 4.23
C ALA A 20 3.38 0.48 5.41
N ILE A 21 4.16 -0.60 5.52
CA ILE A 21 4.11 -1.51 6.66
C ILE A 21 5.39 -1.37 7.44
N LYS A 22 5.25 -1.11 8.74
CA LYS A 22 6.38 -0.97 9.65
C LYS A 22 6.24 -1.93 10.82
N LEU A 23 7.27 -2.72 11.08
CA LEU A 23 7.41 -3.51 12.30
C LEU A 23 8.32 -2.75 13.28
N TYR A 24 8.04 -2.86 14.58
CA TYR A 24 8.63 -1.98 15.60
C TYR A 24 10.09 -2.30 16.00
N THR A 25 10.68 -3.42 15.57
CA THR A 25 12.00 -3.86 16.05
C THR A 25 13.04 -3.94 14.92
N ASN A 26 13.95 -2.95 14.87
CA ASN A 26 14.97 -2.70 13.80
C ASN A 26 14.31 -2.50 12.40
N PRO A 27 14.96 -2.04 11.30
CA PRO A 27 14.22 -1.53 10.14
C PRO A 27 13.64 -2.64 9.25
N TRP A 28 12.81 -3.49 9.84
CA TRP A 28 11.99 -4.46 9.13
C TRP A 28 10.75 -3.72 8.63
N VAL A 29 10.92 -3.06 7.50
CA VAL A 29 9.93 -2.22 6.86
C VAL A 29 9.66 -2.77 5.47
N SER A 30 8.39 -2.81 5.07
CA SER A 30 7.99 -3.11 3.70
C SER A 30 7.23 -1.93 3.15
N PHE A 31 7.41 -1.67 1.86
CA PHE A 31 6.66 -0.67 1.14
C PHE A 31 5.92 -1.32 -0.02
N VAL A 32 4.61 -1.07 -0.08
CA VAL A 32 3.73 -1.55 -1.13
C VAL A 32 3.07 -0.37 -1.79
N GLN A 33 3.24 -0.28 -3.10
CA GLN A 33 2.46 0.65 -3.91
C GLN A 33 1.25 -0.08 -4.46
N TYR A 34 0.09 0.58 -4.49
CA TYR A 34 -1.11 -0.01 -5.06
C TYR A 34 -1.91 1.00 -5.87
N SER A 35 -2.59 0.49 -6.89
CA SER A 35 -3.66 1.18 -7.59
C SER A 35 -4.74 0.16 -7.98
N ASP A 36 -4.84 -0.20 -9.27
CA ASP A 36 -5.60 -1.36 -9.74
C ASP A 36 -4.98 -2.69 -9.30
N GLU A 37 -3.66 -2.68 -9.13
CA GLU A 37 -2.83 -3.79 -8.66
C GLU A 37 -1.91 -3.35 -7.52
N ALA A 38 -1.58 -4.28 -6.62
CA ALA A 38 -0.60 -4.07 -5.56
C ALA A 38 0.77 -4.64 -5.94
N LYS A 39 1.84 -3.94 -5.56
CA LYS A 39 3.22 -4.35 -5.79
C LYS A 39 4.07 -4.06 -4.57
N SER A 40 4.83 -5.05 -4.13
CA SER A 40 5.88 -4.85 -3.14
C SER A 40 7.08 -4.19 -3.81
N GLU A 41 7.45 -2.99 -3.37
CA GLU A 41 8.69 -2.32 -3.79
C GLU A 41 9.88 -2.87 -3.02
N PHE A 42 9.67 -3.22 -1.74
CA PHE A 42 10.59 -4.04 -0.95
C PHE A 42 9.87 -4.77 0.19
N LYS A 43 10.43 -5.90 0.61
CA LYS A 43 9.92 -6.79 1.66
C LYS A 43 10.44 -6.38 3.04
N LEU A 44 9.88 -6.96 4.10
CA LEU A 44 10.26 -6.63 5.48
C LEU A 44 11.73 -6.93 5.77
N ASN A 45 12.30 -7.93 5.11
CA ASN A 45 13.69 -8.35 5.29
C ASN A 45 14.63 -7.84 4.19
N THR A 46 14.21 -6.88 3.36
CA THR A 46 15.06 -6.36 2.27
C THR A 46 16.19 -5.47 2.79
N PHE A 47 15.93 -4.65 3.80
CA PHE A 47 16.91 -3.72 4.36
C PHE A 47 17.07 -3.98 5.86
N ASP A 48 18.32 -3.98 6.33
CA ASP A 48 18.69 -3.98 7.74
C ASP A 48 19.16 -2.59 8.22
N ASP A 49 19.29 -1.65 7.29
CA ASP A 49 19.63 -0.25 7.53
C ASP A 49 18.51 0.72 7.11
N LYS A 50 18.28 1.73 7.97
CA LYS A 50 17.24 2.75 7.75
C LYS A 50 17.59 3.67 6.58
N ALA A 51 18.85 4.02 6.39
CA ALA A 51 19.23 4.93 5.30
C ALA A 51 19.06 4.27 3.93
N GLN A 52 19.36 2.97 3.82
CA GLN A 52 19.06 2.19 2.61
C GLN A 52 17.55 2.15 2.30
N ALA A 53 16.71 1.85 3.30
CA ALA A 53 15.26 1.86 3.11
C ALA A 53 14.74 3.23 2.67
N LEU A 54 15.23 4.32 3.26
CA LEU A 54 14.87 5.68 2.86
C LEU A 54 15.35 6.04 1.45
N GLY A 55 16.58 5.63 1.09
CA GLY A 55 17.11 5.83 -0.26
C GLY A 55 16.31 5.06 -1.32
N ALA A 56 15.84 3.85 -1.00
CA ALA A 56 14.97 3.08 -1.88
C ALA A 56 13.64 3.79 -2.16
N LEU A 57 13.04 4.44 -1.14
CA LEU A 57 11.79 5.19 -1.31
C LEU A 57 11.92 6.34 -2.33
N GLN A 58 13.08 6.98 -2.43
CA GLN A 58 13.31 8.09 -3.37
C GLN A 58 13.26 7.67 -4.83
N ASN A 59 13.48 6.38 -5.11
CA ASN A 59 13.51 5.83 -6.47
C ASN A 59 12.19 5.19 -6.92
N ILE A 60 11.17 5.19 -6.05
CA ILE A 60 9.87 4.59 -6.36
C ILE A 60 9.11 5.50 -7.32
N GLN A 61 8.81 4.97 -8.50
CA GLN A 61 8.00 5.65 -9.50
C GLN A 61 6.51 5.43 -9.23
N TYR A 62 5.71 6.48 -9.36
CA TYR A 62 4.27 6.39 -9.27
C TYR A 62 3.69 5.67 -10.50
N ARG A 63 2.75 4.74 -10.28
CA ARG A 63 2.18 3.90 -11.35
C ARG A 63 0.81 4.33 -11.87
N GLY A 64 0.14 5.31 -11.25
CA GLY A 64 -1.22 5.70 -11.68
C GLY A 64 -2.26 4.60 -11.46
N GLY A 65 -3.53 4.93 -11.72
CA GLY A 65 -4.65 3.98 -11.71
C GLY A 65 -5.68 4.24 -10.62
N ASN A 66 -6.61 3.30 -10.44
CA ASN A 66 -7.71 3.43 -9.47
C ASN A 66 -7.27 3.16 -8.02
N THR A 67 -8.14 3.48 -7.07
CA THR A 67 -7.93 3.17 -5.65
C THR A 67 -8.58 1.82 -5.29
N ARG A 68 -7.82 0.72 -5.27
CA ARG A 68 -8.30 -0.62 -4.81
C ARG A 68 -7.63 -1.06 -3.51
N THR A 69 -8.03 -0.40 -2.43
CA THR A 69 -7.50 -0.61 -1.08
C THR A 69 -7.81 -2.02 -0.57
N GLY A 70 -9.02 -2.54 -0.79
CA GLY A 70 -9.40 -3.89 -0.34
C GLY A 70 -8.49 -4.95 -0.90
N LYS A 71 -8.24 -4.89 -2.22
CA LYS A 71 -7.30 -5.76 -2.91
C LYS A 71 -5.86 -5.60 -2.40
N ALA A 72 -5.42 -4.36 -2.12
CA ALA A 72 -4.10 -4.12 -1.54
C ALA A 72 -3.94 -4.76 -0.17
N LEU A 73 -4.96 -4.67 0.69
CA LEU A 73 -4.98 -5.33 2.01
C LEU A 73 -4.89 -6.86 1.88
N THR A 74 -5.64 -7.46 0.95
CA THR A 74 -5.51 -8.90 0.66
C THR A 74 -4.09 -9.26 0.23
N PHE A 75 -3.48 -8.49 -0.68
CA PHE A 75 -2.10 -8.69 -1.11
C PHE A 75 -1.11 -8.60 0.06
N ILE A 76 -1.29 -7.63 0.98
CA ILE A 76 -0.47 -7.53 2.19
C ILE A 76 -0.52 -8.82 3.00
N LYS A 77 -1.72 -9.34 3.25
CA LYS A 77 -1.89 -10.56 4.04
C LYS A 77 -1.22 -11.76 3.38
N GLU A 78 -1.36 -11.89 2.06
CA GLU A 78 -0.91 -13.07 1.33
C GLU A 78 0.57 -13.06 0.93
N LYS A 79 1.17 -11.87 0.75
CA LYS A 79 2.51 -11.73 0.14
C LYS A 79 3.52 -11.00 1.00
N VAL A 80 3.07 -10.13 1.90
CA VAL A 80 3.97 -9.32 2.73
C VAL A 80 4.06 -9.85 4.15
N LEU A 81 2.92 -10.19 4.75
CA LEU A 81 2.83 -10.79 6.08
C LEU A 81 3.05 -12.31 6.03
N THR A 82 4.18 -12.71 5.45
CA THR A 82 4.60 -14.11 5.33
C THR A 82 6.02 -14.29 5.88
N TRP A 83 6.36 -15.51 6.29
CA TRP A 83 7.67 -15.83 6.86
C TRP A 83 8.79 -15.60 5.84
N GLU A 84 8.54 -15.94 4.57
CA GLU A 84 9.47 -15.74 3.46
C GLU A 84 9.74 -14.26 3.18
N SER A 85 8.78 -13.39 3.52
CA SER A 85 8.90 -11.94 3.38
C SER A 85 9.43 -11.25 4.63
N GLY A 86 9.83 -12.01 5.66
CA GLY A 86 10.40 -11.48 6.90
C GLY A 86 9.37 -11.23 8.01
N MET A 87 8.18 -11.80 7.94
CA MET A 87 7.28 -11.74 9.09
C MET A 87 7.83 -12.56 10.27
N ARG A 88 7.67 -12.05 11.48
CA ARG A 88 8.10 -12.71 12.73
C ARG A 88 6.92 -12.86 13.69
N ARG A 89 6.83 -14.02 14.35
CA ARG A 89 5.87 -14.25 15.45
C ARG A 89 6.26 -13.40 16.66
N GLY A 90 5.27 -12.90 17.40
CA GLY A 90 5.49 -12.12 18.62
C GLY A 90 6.02 -10.71 18.42
N VAL A 91 6.18 -10.25 17.18
CA VAL A 91 6.53 -8.85 16.87
C VAL A 91 5.25 -8.09 16.49
N PRO A 92 4.93 -6.97 17.15
CA PRO A 92 3.80 -6.13 16.78
C PRO A 92 3.91 -5.64 15.33
N LYS A 93 2.81 -5.78 14.59
CA LYS A 93 2.70 -5.43 13.17
C LYS A 93 1.88 -4.15 13.02
N VAL A 94 2.43 -3.13 12.36
CA VAL A 94 1.70 -1.90 12.03
C VAL A 94 1.60 -1.73 10.53
N LEU A 95 0.37 -1.53 10.08
CA LEU A 95 0.01 -1.19 8.71
C LEU A 95 -0.41 0.28 8.67
N VAL A 96 0.29 1.10 7.90
CA VAL A 96 -0.05 2.51 7.66
C VAL A 96 -0.53 2.65 6.21
N VAL A 97 -1.83 2.87 6.04
CA VAL A 97 -2.45 3.08 4.74
C VAL A 97 -2.50 4.57 4.43
N VAL A 98 -1.94 4.97 3.29
CA VAL A 98 -2.08 6.32 2.73
C VAL A 98 -2.83 6.20 1.41
N THR A 99 -3.92 6.95 1.27
CA THR A 99 -4.76 6.97 0.07
C THR A 99 -5.11 8.40 -0.30
N ASP A 100 -5.26 8.69 -1.59
CA ASP A 100 -5.68 9.99 -2.12
C ASP A 100 -7.19 10.07 -2.37
N GLY A 101 -7.91 8.95 -2.20
CA GLY A 101 -9.32 8.88 -2.53
C GLY A 101 -10.06 7.73 -1.86
N ARG A 102 -11.37 7.71 -2.10
CA ARG A 102 -12.25 6.61 -1.68
C ARG A 102 -11.95 5.36 -2.50
N SER A 103 -11.83 4.22 -1.83
CA SER A 103 -11.66 2.94 -2.50
C SER A 103 -12.86 2.59 -3.39
N GLN A 104 -12.58 1.97 -4.52
CA GLN A 104 -13.58 1.47 -5.48
C GLN A 104 -13.92 -0.01 -5.27
N ASP A 105 -13.39 -0.62 -4.21
CA ASP A 105 -13.62 -2.01 -3.80
C ASP A 105 -14.00 -2.13 -2.32
N GLU A 106 -14.37 -3.34 -1.89
CA GLU A 106 -14.72 -3.61 -0.50
C GLU A 106 -13.47 -3.63 0.38
N VAL A 107 -13.39 -2.71 1.34
CA VAL A 107 -12.22 -2.55 2.23
C VAL A 107 -12.41 -3.22 3.59
N ARG A 108 -13.64 -3.22 4.13
CA ARG A 108 -13.89 -3.56 5.54
C ARG A 108 -13.64 -5.03 5.81
N LYS A 109 -14.05 -5.94 4.92
CA LYS A 109 -13.79 -7.37 5.02
C LYS A 109 -12.29 -7.64 5.01
N ALA A 110 -11.56 -7.03 4.07
CA ALA A 110 -10.11 -7.21 3.96
C ALA A 110 -9.36 -6.66 5.20
N ALA A 111 -9.75 -5.48 5.69
CA ALA A 111 -9.18 -4.89 6.91
C ALA A 111 -9.43 -5.75 8.15
N THR A 112 -10.63 -6.32 8.27
CA THR A 112 -11.00 -7.22 9.38
C THR A 112 -10.07 -8.43 9.43
N VAL A 113 -9.72 -9.02 8.28
CA VAL A 113 -8.80 -10.17 8.21
C VAL A 113 -7.40 -9.82 8.74
N ILE A 114 -6.89 -8.62 8.45
CA ILE A 114 -5.57 -8.18 8.92
C ILE A 114 -5.59 -7.84 10.42
N GLN A 115 -6.63 -7.16 10.89
CA GLN A 115 -6.75 -6.75 12.30
C GLN A 115 -6.78 -7.94 13.26
N HIS A 116 -7.38 -9.05 12.83
CA HIS A 116 -7.44 -10.31 13.59
C HIS A 116 -6.32 -11.29 13.22
N SER A 117 -5.27 -10.84 12.53
CA SER A 117 -4.15 -11.72 12.17
C SER A 117 -3.05 -11.70 13.23
N ASP A 118 -2.78 -12.88 13.79
CA ASP A 118 -1.80 -13.11 14.86
C ASP A 118 -0.34 -12.86 14.45
#